data_AF-W1UFA4-F1
#
_entry.id   AF-W1UFA4-F1
#
_cell.length_a   1.000
_cell.length_b   1.000
_cell.length_c   1.000
_cell.angle_alpha   90.00
_cell.angle_beta   90.00
_cell.angle_gamma   90.00
#
_symmetry.space_group_name_H-M   'P 1'
#
loop_
_entity.id
_entity.type
_entity.pdbx_description
1 polymer ?
#
loop_
_entity_poly.entity_id
_entity_poly.type
_entity_poly.pdbx_seq_one_letter_code
_entity_poly.pdbx_strand_id
1 'polypeptide(L)' 'MTSIAIRFDTTVQAIAELNDLQNPNLIYVGEILKIPTNSRGNLAAPSSRHYIRTYIVQSGDT' A
#
# COMPACT_ATOMS: atom_id res chain seq x y z
N MET A 1 -4.98 -8.49 0.00
CA MET A 1 -3.87 -7.54 0.01
C MET A 1 -2.59 -7.94 -0.75
N THR A 2 -2.23 -9.21 -0.93
CA THR A 2 -1.00 -9.64 -1.64
C THR A 2 -0.88 -9.07 -3.07
N SER A 3 -1.94 -9.09 -3.87
CA SER A 3 -1.93 -8.56 -5.25
C SER A 3 -1.76 -7.04 -5.28
N ILE A 4 -2.40 -6.33 -4.34
CA ILE A 4 -2.25 -4.88 -4.16
C ILE A 4 -0.80 -4.55 -3.77
N ALA A 5 -0.26 -5.25 -2.78
CA ALA A 5 1.09 -5.03 -2.28
C ALA A 5 2.14 -5.21 -3.39
N ILE A 6 2.04 -6.29 -4.17
CA ILE A 6 2.90 -6.54 -5.33
C ILE A 6 2.76 -5.42 -6.37
N ARG A 7 1.53 -4.99 -6.67
CA ARG A 7 1.26 -3.95 -7.67
C ARG A 7 1.92 -2.62 -7.33
N PHE A 8 2.05 -2.31 -6.05
CA PHE A 8 2.61 -1.05 -5.55
C PHE A 8 4.06 -1.16 -5.04
N ASP A 9 4.73 -2.29 -5.30
CA ASP A 9 6.09 -2.57 -4.82
C ASP A 9 6.23 -2.32 -3.30
N THR A 10 5.24 -2.78 -2.54
CA THR A 10 5.15 -2.61 -1.09
C THR A 10 4.76 -3.92 -0.42
N THR A 11 4.62 -3.92 0.91
CA THR A 11 4.24 -5.12 1.67
C THR A 11 2.85 -4.97 2.26
N VAL A 12 2.16 -6.10 2.40
CA VAL A 12 0.85 -6.17 3.07
C VAL A 12 0.93 -5.58 4.48
N GLN A 13 2.01 -5.86 5.20
CA GLN A 13 2.26 -5.33 6.53
C GLN A 13 2.41 -3.80 6.52
N ALA A 14 3.20 -3.22 5.61
CA ALA A 14 3.35 -1.77 5.52
C ALA A 14 2.02 -1.06 5.21
N ILE A 15 1.16 -1.68 4.39
CA ILE A 15 -0.18 -1.16 4.13
C ILE A 15 -1.07 -1.29 5.38
N ALA A 16 -1.00 -2.42 6.08
CA ALA A 16 -1.78 -2.65 7.29
C ALA A 16 -1.42 -1.64 8.39
N GLU A 17 -0.13 -1.45 8.63
CA GLU A 17 0.38 -0.47 9.59
C GLU A 17 -0.01 0.96 9.21
N LEU A 18 -0.01 1.30 7.91
CA LEU A 18 -0.38 2.65 7.46
C LEU A 18 -1.88 2.95 7.56
N ASN A 19 -2.73 1.93 7.59
CA ASN A 19 -4.18 2.05 7.66
C ASN A 19 -4.76 1.56 8.99
N ASP A 20 -3.92 1.26 9.98
CA ASP A 20 -4.33 0.69 11.27
C ASP A 20 -5.23 -0.57 11.10
N LEU A 21 -4.96 -1.36 10.06
CA LEU A 21 -5.73 -2.57 9.78
C LEU A 21 -5.32 -3.68 10.74
N GLN A 22 -6.23 -4.05 11.63
CA GLN A 22 -6.08 -5.20 12.54
C GLN A 22 -5.92 -6.52 11.76
N ASN A 23 -6.62 -6.66 10.63
CA ASN A 23 -6.60 -7.85 9.79
C ASN A 23 -6.39 -7.47 8.32
N PRO A 24 -5.16 -7.51 7.81
CA PRO A 24 -4.88 -7.21 6.40
C PRO A 24 -5.53 -8.18 5.40
N ASN A 25 -5.98 -9.36 5.84
CA ASN A 25 -6.73 -10.28 4.97
C ASN A 25 -8.23 -9.93 4.89
N LEU A 26 -8.69 -8.98 5.69
CA LEU A 26 -10.11 -8.64 5.85
C LEU A 26 -10.31 -7.18 5.45
N ILE A 27 -10.26 -6.95 4.14
CA ILE A 27 -10.52 -5.64 3.51
C ILE A 27 -11.82 -5.72 2.71
N TYR A 28 -12.59 -4.63 2.71
CA TYR A 28 -13.88 -4.58 2.03
C TYR A 28 -13.78 -3.88 0.68
N VAL A 29 -14.54 -4.37 -0.31
CA VAL A 29 -14.66 -3.70 -1.61
C VAL A 29 -15.24 -2.30 -1.42
N GLY A 30 -14.59 -1.29 -2.01
CA GLY A 30 -14.92 0.12 -1.84
C GLY A 30 -14.17 0.81 -0.70
N GLU A 31 -13.39 0.08 0.10
CA GLU A 31 -12.56 0.67 1.15
C GLU A 31 -11.39 1.45 0.55
N ILE A 32 -11.06 2.57 1.19
CA ILE A 32 -10.01 3.48 0.75
C ILE A 32 -8.75 3.17 1.55
N LEU A 33 -7.75 2.56 0.90
CA LEU A 33 -6.48 2.19 1.51
C LEU A 33 -5.38 3.15 1.11
N LYS A 34 -4.61 3.59 2.11
CA LYS A 34 -3.35 4.32 1.95
C LYS A 34 -2.26 3.30 1.65
N ILE A 35 -1.66 3.40 0.48
CA ILE A 35 -0.57 2.53 0.04
C ILE A 35 0.74 3.33 0.14
N PRO A 36 1.71 2.91 0.95
CA PRO A 36 3.05 3.50 0.89
C PRO A 36 3.73 3.01 -0.39
N THR A 37 4.08 3.94 -1.28
CA THR A 37 4.88 3.63 -2.46
C THR A 37 6.32 4.05 -2.18
N ASN A 38 7.24 3.10 -2.25
CA ASN A 38 8.65 3.44 -2.33
C ASN A 38 8.94 3.88 -3.76
N SER A 39 9.00 5.19 -3.96
CA SER A 39 9.72 5.71 -5.11
C SER A 39 11.17 5.31 -4.92
N ARG A 40 11.60 4.19 -5.53
CA ARG A 40 13.00 3.89 -5.77
C ARG A 40 13.52 4.94 -6.76
N GLY A 41 13.65 6.17 -6.30
CA GLY A 41 14.28 7.25 -7.01
C GLY A 41 15.76 6.93 -7.10
N ASN A 42 16.17 6.37 -8.23
CA ASN A 42 17.56 6.20 -8.61
C ASN A 42 18.23 7.56 -8.88
N LEU A 43 18.25 8.49 -7.91
CA LEU A 43 18.94 9.78 -8.03
C LEU A 43 19.35 10.30 -6.64
N ALA A 44 20.56 9.96 -6.22
CA ALA A 44 21.54 10.76 -5.45
C ALA A 44 21.10 11.79 -4.37
N ALA A 45 19.93 11.67 -3.74
CA ALA A 45 19.48 12.59 -2.69
C ALA A 45 18.91 11.83 -1.47
N PRO A 46 19.33 12.19 -0.22
CA PRO A 46 18.80 11.60 1.00
C PRO A 46 17.46 12.27 1.34
N SER A 47 16.44 11.98 0.55
CA SER A 47 15.06 12.28 0.93
C SER A 47 14.22 11.09 0.55
N SER A 48 14.12 10.15 1.49
CA SER A 48 13.17 9.04 1.53
C SER A 48 11.75 9.60 1.56
N ARG A 49 11.29 10.09 0.40
CA ARG A 49 9.96 10.64 0.23
C ARG A 49 9.00 9.47 0.05
N HIS A 50 8.42 9.02 1.16
CA HIS A 50 7.30 8.09 1.13
C HIS A 50 6.11 8.81 0.49
N TYR A 51 5.78 8.43 -0.74
CA TYR A 51 4.55 8.87 -1.36
C TYR A 51 3.43 7.94 -0.91
N ILE A 52 2.38 8.54 -0.35
CA ILE A 52 1.16 7.82 -0.01
C ILE A 52 0.24 7.92 -1.21
N ARG A 53 -0.05 6.79 -1.84
CA ARG A 53 -1.15 6.67 -2.82
C ARG A 53 -2.41 6.23 -2.11
N THR A 54 -3.54 6.61 -2.67
CA THR A 54 -4.83 6.11 -2.23
C THR A 54 -5.34 5.09 -3.24
N TYR A 55 -5.76 3.92 -2.77
CA TYR A 55 -6.29 2.85 -3.59
C TYR A 55 -7.67 2.44 -3.06
N ILE A 56 -8.65 2.34 -3.96
CA ILE A 56 -9.98 1.84 -3.62
C ILE A 56 -9.98 0.34 -3.88
N VAL A 57 -10.25 -0.45 -2.85
CA VAL A 57 -10.30 -1.91 -2.94
C VAL A 57 -11.37 -2.33 -3.94
N GLN A 58 -11.00 -3.17 -4.91
CA GLN A 58 -11.91 -3.68 -5.91
C GLN A 58 -12.28 -5.14 -5.60
N SER A 59 -13.43 -5.58 -6.12
CA SER A 59 -13.84 -6.98 -6.00
C SER A 59 -12.81 -7.88 -6.66
N GLY A 60 -12.22 -8.79 -5.87
CA GLY A 60 -11.16 -9.70 -6.31
C GLY A 60 -9.75 -9.33 -5.83
N ASP A 61 -9.59 -8.20 -5.14
CA ASP A 61 -8.33 -7.88 -4.48
C ASP A 61 -8.08 -8.76 -3.24
N THR A 62 -7.02 -9.57 -3.29
CA THR A 62 -6.50 -10.40 -2.18
C THR A 62 -5.01 -10.28 -2.06
#